data_AF-R7L581-F1
#
_entry.id   AF-R7L581-F1
#
_cell.length_a   1.000
_cell.length_b   1.000
_cell.length_c   1.000
_cell.angle_alpha   90.00
_cell.angle_beta   90.00
_cell.angle_gamma   90.00
#
_symmetry.space_group_name_H-M   'P 1'
#
loop_
_entity.id
_entity.type
_entity.pdbx_description
1 polymer ?
#
loop_
_entity_poly.entity_id
_entity_poly.type
_entity_poly.pdbx_seq_one_letter_code
_entity_poly.pdbx_strand_id
1 'polypeptide(L)'
;MKDNGFVEMAEHFAYLFPKGREWFSPKEAGELIGRSDQFVRNSFYSGKIFGHLSNGLAKRGEEKKTYLRVNKDAIILYLLESANYSPESFMQSLESLILRRSDYQLLRLEKLIKEKLYGKNFLTVSGGNCSKRNACKR
;
A
#
# COMPACT_ATOMS: atom_id res chain seq x y z
N MET A 1 -21.05 -13.29 -20.53
CA MET A 1 -21.49 -13.36 -19.11
C MET A 1 -20.76 -14.50 -18.43
N LYS A 2 -19.72 -14.18 -17.64
CA LYS A 2 -19.39 -14.71 -16.30
C LYS A 2 -18.04 -14.11 -15.88
N ASP A 3 -18.07 -12.81 -15.58
CA ASP A 3 -16.98 -12.11 -14.88
C ASP A 3 -17.13 -12.34 -13.36
N ASN A 4 -17.23 -13.61 -12.95
CA ASN A 4 -17.54 -13.97 -11.56
C ASN A 4 -16.28 -14.13 -10.69
N GLY A 5 -15.07 -14.14 -11.27
CA GLY A 5 -13.82 -14.23 -10.49
C GLY A 5 -13.34 -12.89 -9.93
N PHE A 6 -13.75 -11.78 -10.53
CA PHE A 6 -13.23 -10.43 -10.21
C PHE A 6 -13.76 -9.88 -8.88
N VAL A 7 -14.97 -10.32 -8.48
CA VAL A 7 -15.61 -9.91 -7.22
C VAL A 7 -15.14 -10.78 -6.04
N GLU A 8 -14.76 -12.04 -6.31
CA GLU A 8 -14.48 -13.07 -5.30
C GLU A 8 -13.23 -12.80 -4.44
N MET A 9 -12.24 -12.04 -4.92
CA MET A 9 -10.96 -11.85 -4.20
C MET A 9 -10.92 -10.64 -3.26
N ALA A 10 -11.63 -9.55 -3.58
CA ALA A 10 -11.92 -8.52 -2.58
C ALA A 10 -12.78 -9.11 -1.44
N GLU A 11 -13.63 -10.08 -1.78
CA GLU A 11 -14.36 -10.93 -0.84
C GLU A 11 -13.44 -11.93 -0.11
N HIS A 12 -12.36 -12.39 -0.75
CA HIS A 12 -11.40 -13.34 -0.17
C HIS A 12 -10.70 -12.81 1.08
N PHE A 13 -10.59 -11.49 1.28
CA PHE A 13 -10.22 -10.97 2.60
C PHE A 13 -11.39 -10.35 3.35
N ALA A 14 -12.55 -10.12 2.71
CA ALA A 14 -13.70 -9.50 3.36
C ALA A 14 -14.18 -10.32 4.56
N TYR A 15 -14.04 -11.64 4.55
CA TYR A 15 -14.38 -12.49 5.70
C TYR A 15 -13.47 -12.26 6.91
N LEU A 16 -12.23 -11.78 6.72
CA LEU A 16 -11.31 -11.47 7.82
C LEU A 16 -11.73 -10.20 8.56
N PHE A 17 -12.38 -9.25 7.87
CA PHE A 17 -12.67 -7.94 8.43
C PHE A 17 -14.10 -7.84 8.97
N PRO A 18 -14.32 -7.31 10.18
CA PRO A 18 -15.65 -6.97 10.66
C PRO A 18 -16.37 -5.98 9.71
N LYS A 19 -17.68 -6.20 9.49
CA LYS A 19 -18.48 -5.34 8.59
C LYS A 19 -18.48 -3.89 9.07
N GLY A 20 -18.29 -2.95 8.14
CA GLY A 20 -18.33 -1.51 8.39
C GLY A 20 -17.10 -0.93 9.12
N ARG A 21 -16.08 -1.75 9.40
CA ARG A 21 -14.89 -1.31 10.13
C ARG A 21 -13.70 -1.08 9.20
N GLU A 22 -13.19 0.14 9.20
CA GLU A 22 -12.04 0.52 8.36
C GLU A 22 -10.72 0.66 9.13
N TRP A 23 -10.79 0.91 10.45
CA TRP A 23 -9.61 1.23 11.26
C TRP A 23 -9.37 0.21 12.37
N PHE A 24 -8.15 -0.26 12.43
CA PHE A 24 -7.71 -1.33 13.32
C PHE A 24 -6.57 -0.85 14.22
N SER A 25 -6.59 -1.23 15.49
CA SER A 25 -5.46 -1.06 16.39
C SER A 25 -4.31 -2.02 16.02
N PRO A 26 -3.08 -1.82 16.53
CA PRO A 26 -1.97 -2.73 16.25
C PRO A 26 -2.25 -4.18 16.66
N LYS A 27 -3.00 -4.37 17.75
CA LYS A 27 -3.40 -5.69 18.23
C LYS A 27 -4.33 -6.38 17.23
N GLU A 28 -5.39 -5.69 16.83
CA GLU A 28 -6.38 -6.23 15.88
C GLU A 28 -5.76 -6.46 14.51
N ALA A 29 -4.92 -5.54 14.04
CA ALA A 29 -4.17 -5.74 12.80
C ALA A 29 -3.23 -6.96 12.89
N GLY A 30 -2.61 -7.19 14.05
CA GLY A 30 -1.77 -8.36 14.30
C GLY A 30 -2.56 -9.67 14.21
N GLU A 31 -3.74 -9.72 14.82
CA GLU A 31 -4.67 -10.85 14.75
C GLU A 31 -5.07 -11.16 13.29
N LEU A 32 -5.28 -10.14 12.46
CA LEU A 32 -5.65 -10.30 11.05
C LEU A 32 -4.52 -10.82 10.17
N ILE A 33 -3.26 -10.46 10.46
CA ILE A 33 -2.10 -10.86 9.65
C ILE A 33 -1.29 -12.02 10.26
N GLY A 34 -1.75 -12.60 11.38
CA GLY A 34 -1.06 -13.68 12.07
C GLY A 34 0.29 -13.27 12.66
N ARG A 35 0.38 -12.06 13.24
CA ARG A 35 1.61 -11.50 13.85
C ARG A 35 1.31 -10.83 15.19
N SER A 36 2.37 -10.56 15.97
CA SER A 36 2.24 -9.84 17.24
C SER A 36 1.93 -8.35 17.04
N ASP A 37 1.35 -7.73 18.05
CA ASP A 37 1.11 -6.28 18.07
C ASP A 37 2.41 -5.48 17.96
N GLN A 38 3.49 -5.95 18.61
CA GLN A 38 4.82 -5.34 18.53
C GLN A 38 5.38 -5.41 17.10
N PHE A 39 5.15 -6.53 16.39
CA PHE A 39 5.53 -6.63 14.98
C PHE A 39 4.81 -5.57 14.14
N VAL A 40 3.52 -5.34 14.37
CA VAL A 40 2.75 -4.31 13.64
C VAL A 40 3.28 -2.90 13.94
N ARG A 41 3.62 -2.60 15.20
CA ARG A 41 4.23 -1.31 15.57
C ARG A 41 5.57 -1.09 14.89
N ASN A 42 6.45 -2.09 14.94
CA ASN A 42 7.76 -2.02 14.29
C ASN A 42 7.59 -1.87 12.76
N SER A 43 6.66 -2.62 12.17
CA SER A 43 6.34 -2.56 10.75
C SER A 43 5.82 -1.19 10.34
N PHE A 44 5.01 -0.54 11.18
CA PHE A 44 4.56 0.83 10.96
C PHE A 44 5.72 1.83 10.96
N TYR A 45 6.57 1.81 11.99
CA TYR A 45 7.70 2.75 12.08
C TYR A 45 8.77 2.50 11.00
N SER A 46 8.90 1.27 10.51
CA SER A 46 9.78 0.94 9.38
C SER A 46 9.18 1.27 8.00
N GLY A 47 7.90 1.65 7.93
CA GLY A 47 7.19 1.90 6.67
C GLY A 47 6.71 0.65 5.93
N LYS A 48 6.83 -0.54 6.53
CA LYS A 48 6.35 -1.81 5.96
C LYS A 48 4.82 -1.95 6.00
N ILE A 49 4.16 -1.39 7.02
CA ILE A 49 2.69 -1.33 7.10
C ILE A 49 2.28 0.13 7.22
N PHE A 50 1.49 0.61 6.27
CA PHE A 50 0.97 1.98 6.32
C PHE A 50 -0.12 2.14 7.38
N GLY A 51 -0.18 3.30 8.01
CA GLY A 51 -1.17 3.61 9.04
C GLY A 51 -1.18 5.10 9.37
N HIS A 52 -1.93 5.46 10.40
CA HIS A 52 -2.04 6.82 10.91
C HIS A 52 -1.87 6.84 12.43
N LEU A 53 -1.29 7.92 12.94
CA LEU A 53 -1.35 8.25 14.36
C LEU A 53 -2.61 9.08 14.59
N SER A 54 -3.53 8.57 15.39
CA SER A 54 -4.78 9.25 15.75
C SER A 54 -4.72 9.71 17.20
N ASN A 55 -5.11 10.96 17.45
CA ASN A 55 -5.18 11.50 18.80
C ASN A 55 -6.48 11.08 19.47
N GLY A 56 -6.36 10.62 20.71
CA GLY A 56 -7.48 10.36 21.60
C GLY A 56 -8.16 11.63 22.07
N LEU A 57 -9.39 11.47 22.55
CA LEU A 57 -10.05 12.46 23.37
C LEU A 57 -9.28 12.60 24.70
N ALA A 58 -8.97 13.84 25.07
CA ALA A 58 -8.38 14.18 26.37
C ALA A 58 -9.14 15.34 26.99
N LYS A 59 -9.18 15.39 28.32
CA LYS A 59 -9.76 16.52 29.05
C LYS A 59 -8.91 17.77 28.84
N ARG A 60 -9.52 18.94 28.99
CA ARG A 60 -8.83 20.22 28.84
C ARG A 60 -7.70 20.32 29.89
N GLY A 61 -6.46 20.41 29.42
CA GLY A 61 -5.26 20.45 30.28
C GLY A 61 -4.47 19.14 30.35
N GLU A 62 -4.99 18.04 29.79
CA GLU A 62 -4.26 16.77 29.71
C GLU A 62 -3.68 16.56 28.30
N GLU A 63 -2.54 15.87 28.23
CA GLU A 63 -1.92 15.50 26.95
C GLU A 63 -2.78 14.46 26.22
N LYS A 64 -2.98 14.66 24.91
CA LYS A 64 -3.74 13.72 24.09
C LYS A 64 -2.93 12.44 23.90
N LYS A 65 -3.46 11.32 24.41
CA LYS A 65 -2.92 9.99 24.09
C LYS A 65 -2.98 9.78 22.58
N THR A 66 -1.83 9.47 21.98
CA THR A 66 -1.74 9.16 20.56
C THR A 66 -1.80 7.66 20.36
N TYR A 67 -2.66 7.20 19.44
CA TYR A 67 -2.86 5.78 19.13
C TYR A 67 -2.55 5.51 17.68
N LEU A 68 -1.79 4.46 17.41
CA LEU A 68 -1.59 3.95 16.06
C LEU A 68 -2.86 3.27 15.56
N ARG A 69 -3.24 3.57 14.32
CA ARG A 69 -4.35 2.94 13.60
C ARG A 69 -3.90 2.51 12.21
N VAL A 70 -4.24 1.30 11.83
CA VAL A 70 -3.98 0.75 10.50
C VAL A 70 -5.29 0.73 9.73
N ASN A 71 -5.29 1.26 8.51
CA ASN A 71 -6.47 1.22 7.65
C ASN A 71 -6.61 -0.18 7.01
N LYS A 72 -7.84 -0.64 6.80
CA LYS A 72 -8.16 -1.91 6.12
C LYS A 72 -7.36 -2.13 4.84
N ASP A 73 -7.24 -1.11 3.99
CA ASP A 73 -6.55 -1.22 2.71
C ASP A 73 -5.04 -1.44 2.88
N ALA A 74 -4.44 -0.87 3.93
CA ALA A 74 -3.04 -1.09 4.24
C ALA A 74 -2.77 -2.53 4.73
N ILE A 75 -3.73 -3.11 5.47
CA ILE A 75 -3.66 -4.52 5.89
C ILE A 75 -3.77 -5.43 4.66
N ILE A 76 -4.73 -5.16 3.77
CA ILE A 76 -4.89 -5.93 2.52
C ILE A 76 -3.62 -5.82 1.67
N LEU A 77 -3.07 -4.62 1.49
CA LEU A 77 -1.85 -4.42 0.71
C LEU A 77 -0.67 -5.22 1.28
N TYR A 78 -0.50 -5.21 2.61
CA TYR A 78 0.52 -6.03 3.27
C TYR A 78 0.30 -7.53 3.06
N LEU A 79 -0.95 -8.01 3.17
CA LEU A 79 -1.28 -9.42 2.93
C LEU A 79 -0.99 -9.82 1.48
N LEU A 80 -1.25 -8.94 0.52
CA LEU A 80 -0.92 -9.17 -0.90
C LEU A 80 0.58 -9.23 -1.16
N GLU A 81 1.36 -8.39 -0.51
CA GLU A 81 2.83 -8.39 -0.64
C GLU A 81 3.47 -9.62 0.03
N SER A 82 2.95 -10.03 1.19
CA SER A 82 3.60 -11.01 2.05
C SER A 82 3.18 -12.46 1.85
N ALA A 83 2.04 -12.70 1.20
CA ALA A 83 1.56 -14.04 0.94
C ALA A 83 2.05 -14.56 -0.42
N ASN A 84 2.26 -15.88 -0.50
CA ASN A 84 2.69 -16.58 -1.71
C ASN A 84 1.53 -16.75 -2.70
N TYR A 85 0.94 -15.64 -3.15
CA TYR A 85 -0.10 -15.67 -4.17
C TYR A 85 0.50 -15.93 -5.56
N SER A 86 -0.30 -16.56 -6.43
CA SER A 86 0.04 -16.57 -7.86
C SER A 86 0.01 -15.14 -8.41
N PRO A 87 0.82 -14.81 -9.44
CA PRO A 87 0.80 -13.48 -10.05
C PRO A 87 -0.61 -13.02 -10.47
N GLU A 88 -1.44 -13.96 -10.92
CA GLU A 88 -2.83 -13.71 -11.32
C GLU A 88 -3.70 -13.26 -10.13
N SER A 89 -3.64 -13.98 -9.01
CA SER A 89 -4.38 -13.65 -7.80
C SER A 89 -3.94 -12.31 -7.18
N PHE A 90 -2.66 -11.97 -7.32
CA PHE A 90 -2.14 -10.66 -6.94
C PHE A 90 -2.75 -9.54 -7.79
N MET A 91 -2.76 -9.69 -9.12
CA MET A 91 -3.28 -8.69 -10.05
C MET A 91 -4.77 -8.40 -9.79
N GLN A 92 -5.59 -9.45 -9.63
CA GLN A 92 -7.02 -9.31 -9.35
C GLN A 92 -7.27 -8.54 -8.04
N SER A 93 -6.49 -8.84 -7.01
CA SER A 93 -6.63 -8.16 -5.72
C SER A 93 -6.20 -6.69 -5.79
N LEU A 94 -5.13 -6.40 -6.54
CA LEU A 94 -4.68 -5.04 -6.81
C LEU A 94 -5.75 -4.24 -7.57
N GLU A 95 -6.38 -4.82 -8.58
CA GLU A 95 -7.48 -4.19 -9.32
C GLU A 95 -8.64 -3.81 -8.39
N SER A 96 -9.00 -4.70 -7.46
CA SER A 96 -10.04 -4.39 -6.46
C SER A 96 -9.70 -3.23 -5.52
N LEU A 97 -8.41 -3.03 -5.22
CA LEU A 97 -7.94 -1.90 -4.41
C LEU A 97 -7.99 -0.60 -5.22
N ILE A 98 -7.63 -0.68 -6.51
CA ILE A 98 -7.68 0.44 -7.44
C ILE A 98 -9.11 0.91 -7.64
N LEU A 99 -10.07 0.01 -7.85
CA LEU A 99 -11.50 0.37 -8.05
C LEU A 99 -12.13 1.11 -6.88
N ARG A 100 -11.56 1.01 -5.68
CA ARG A 100 -12.03 1.72 -4.48
C ARG A 100 -11.41 3.12 -4.31
N ARG A 101 -10.54 3.54 -5.24
CA ARG A 101 -9.92 4.87 -5.21
C ARG A 101 -10.87 5.92 -5.78
N SER A 102 -10.67 7.17 -5.36
CA SER A 102 -11.40 8.31 -5.93
C SER A 102 -11.07 8.54 -7.41
N ASP A 103 -11.97 9.17 -8.16
CA ASP A 103 -11.79 9.51 -9.59
C ASP A 103 -10.48 10.25 -9.86
N TYR A 104 -10.09 11.19 -8.98
CA TYR A 104 -8.83 11.91 -9.09
C TYR A 104 -7.61 10.97 -9.01
N GLN A 105 -7.65 10.01 -8.08
CA GLN A 105 -6.59 9.01 -7.92
C GLN A 105 -6.54 8.06 -9.13
N LEU A 106 -7.70 7.68 -9.66
CA LEU A 106 -7.79 6.86 -10.87
C LEU A 106 -7.23 7.58 -12.09
N LEU A 107 -7.56 8.86 -12.29
CA LEU A 107 -7.01 9.68 -13.38
C LEU A 107 -5.48 9.79 -13.29
N ARG A 108 -4.93 9.94 -12.08
CA ARG A 108 -3.49 9.95 -11.86
C ARG A 108 -2.85 8.60 -12.19
N LEU A 109 -3.49 7.49 -11.84
CA LEU A 109 -3.03 6.14 -12.19
C LEU A 109 -3.09 5.91 -13.70
N GLU A 110 -4.19 6.30 -14.34
CA GLU A 110 -4.38 6.20 -15.79
C GLU A 110 -3.25 6.91 -16.53
N LYS A 111 -2.90 8.14 -16.13
CA LYS A 111 -1.79 8.90 -16.70
C LYS A 111 -0.48 8.12 -16.61
N LEU A 112 -0.15 7.60 -15.43
CA LEU A 112 1.09 6.84 -15.20
C LEU A 112 1.13 5.57 -16.06
N ILE A 113 0.01 4.83 -16.12
CA ILE A 113 -0.10 3.61 -16.92
C ILE A 113 0.03 3.92 -18.42
N LYS A 114 -0.64 4.97 -18.91
CA LYS A 114 -0.52 5.41 -20.31
C LYS A 114 0.90 5.85 -20.66
N GLU A 115 1.56 6.57 -19.77
CA GLU A 115 2.98 6.93 -19.93
C GLU A 115 3.86 5.67 -20.00
N LYS A 116 3.59 4.64 -19.19
CA LYS A 116 4.35 3.40 -19.23
C LYS A 116 4.10 2.57 -20.50
N LEU A 117 2.86 2.51 -20.98
CA LEU A 117 2.45 1.68 -22.13
C LEU A 117 2.70 2.35 -23.48
N TYR A 118 2.49 3.66 -23.56
CA TYR A 118 2.49 4.44 -24.81
C TYR A 118 3.46 5.62 -24.78
N GLY A 119 4.10 5.91 -23.65
CA GLY A 119 5.09 6.96 -23.56
C GLY A 119 6.26 6.64 -24.47
N LYS A 120 6.51 7.51 -25.45
CA LYS A 120 7.78 7.56 -26.15
C LYS A 120 8.85 7.95 -25.13
N ASN A 121 9.54 6.95 -24.58
CA ASN A 121 10.94 6.97 -24.11
C ASN A 121 11.12 6.02 -22.92
N PHE A 122 11.61 4.80 -23.19
CA PHE A 122 12.51 4.13 -22.26
C PHE A 122 13.46 3.21 -23.06
N LEU A 123 14.71 3.70 -23.23
CA LEU A 123 15.94 3.01 -23.67
C LEU A 123 16.29 2.98 -25.18
N THR A 124 16.66 4.12 -25.73
CA THR A 124 18.02 4.24 -26.33
C THR A 124 18.99 4.65 -25.23
N VAL A 125 19.61 3.70 -24.55
CA VAL A 125 20.85 3.96 -23.81
C VAL A 125 21.98 3.81 -24.81
N SER A 126 22.31 4.92 -25.44
CA SER A 126 23.60 5.09 -26.12
C SER A 126 24.69 5.00 -25.06
N GLY A 127 25.58 4.01 -25.21
CA GLY A 127 26.86 3.99 -24.53
C GLY A 127 27.59 5.31 -24.77
N GLY A 128 27.94 5.99 -23.68
CA GLY A 128 28.73 7.20 -23.67
C GLY A 128 29.82 7.05 -22.64
N ASN A 129 31.03 6.75 -23.13
CA ASN A 129 32.26 6.57 -22.38
C ASN A 129 32.47 7.64 -21.28
N CYS A 130 32.56 7.19 -20.03
CA CYS A 130 33.18 7.97 -18.97
C CYS A 130 34.71 7.83 -19.13
N SER A 131 35.35 8.72 -19.89
CA SER A 131 36.82 8.82 -19.95
C SER A 131 37.29 10.22 -20.33
N LYS A 132 38.32 10.67 -19.58
CA LYS A 132 39.13 11.92 -19.63
C LYS A 132 38.70 12.97 -18.59
N ARG A 133 39.38 13.04 -17.42
CA ARG A 133 40.73 13.56 -17.12
C ARG A 133 40.84 15.10 -17.12
N ASN A 134 41.18 15.60 -15.93
CA ASN A 134 42.16 16.65 -15.62
C ASN A 134 41.75 18.13 -15.46
N ALA A 135 42.09 18.61 -14.24
CA ALA A 135 42.81 19.84 -13.92
C ALA A 135 42.05 21.18 -13.84
N CYS A 136 41.51 21.48 -12.66
CA CYS A 136 41.47 22.85 -12.14
C CYS A 136 42.83 23.17 -11.48
N LYS A 137 43.63 24.02 -12.12
CA LYS A 137 44.76 24.70 -11.50
C LYS A 137 44.25 25.78 -10.54
N ARG A 138 44.91 25.92 -9.39
CA ARG A 138 44.95 27.15 -8.60
C ARG A 138 45.94 28.11 -9.22
#